data_AF-A0A392UEQ1-F1
#
_entry.id   AF-A0A392UEQ1-F1
#
_cell.length_a   1.000
_cell.length_b   1.000
_cell.length_c   1.000
_cell.angle_alpha   90.00
_cell.angle_beta   90.00
_cell.angle_gamma   90.00
#
_symmetry.space_group_name_H-M   'P 1'
#
loop_
_entity.id
_entity.type
_entity.pdbx_description
1 polymer ?
#
loop_
_entity_poly.entity_id
_entity_poly.type
_entity_poly.pdbx_seq_one_letter_code
_entity_poly.pdbx_strand_id
1 'polypeptide(L)' 'ICDSWLEEYGDFDKVFLIGDNSGGNFVHEVAARAGSTDLSPVRLAGAIPIHPAFVRSI' A
#
# COMPACT_ATOMS: atom_id res chain seq x y z
N ILE A 1 -9.12 -18.83 0.17
CA ILE A 1 -10.50 -18.41 -0.14
C ILE A 1 -10.46 -16.90 -0.06
N CYS A 2 -10.70 -16.20 -1.16
CA CYS A 2 -10.85 -14.75 -1.12
C CYS A 2 -12.17 -14.46 -0.40
N ASP A 3 -12.21 -13.44 0.43
CA ASP A 3 -13.49 -13.03 1.02
C ASP A 3 -14.41 -12.57 -0.11
N SER A 4 -15.64 -13.11 -0.17
CA SER A 4 -16.58 -12.86 -1.27
C SER A 4 -16.87 -11.36 -1.49
N TRP A 5 -16.80 -10.55 -0.43
CA TRP A 5 -16.99 -9.10 -0.55
C TRP A 5 -15.88 -8.41 -1.37
N LEU A 6 -14.65 -8.92 -1.31
CA LEU A 6 -13.54 -8.32 -2.05
C LEU A 6 -13.59 -8.68 -3.53
N GLU A 7 -14.07 -9.88 -3.87
CA GLU A 7 -14.34 -10.26 -5.26
C GLU A 7 -15.51 -9.47 -5.85
N GLU A 8 -16.56 -9.22 -5.06
CA GLU A 8 -17.77 -8.54 -5.53
C GLU A 8 -17.61 -7.02 -5.62
N TYR A 9 -16.90 -6.40 -4.67
CA TYR A 9 -16.84 -4.95 -4.52
C TYR A 9 -15.43 -4.35 -4.68
N GLY A 10 -14.38 -5.18 -4.76
CA GLY A 10 -13.00 -4.73 -4.86
C GLY A 10 -12.67 -4.17 -6.24
N ASP A 11 -12.09 -2.97 -6.28
CA ASP A 11 -11.53 -2.36 -7.49
C ASP A 11 -9.99 -2.46 -7.43
N PHE A 12 -9.44 -3.48 -8.10
CA PHE A 12 -8.00 -3.73 -8.12
C PHE A 12 -7.19 -2.71 -8.93
N ASP A 13 -7.86 -1.85 -9.71
CA ASP A 13 -7.22 -0.69 -10.36
C ASP A 13 -7.08 0.51 -9.41
N LYS A 14 -7.72 0.46 -8.24
CA LYS A 14 -7.78 1.53 -7.22
C LYS A 14 -7.38 1.05 -5.83
N VAL A 15 -6.20 0.43 -5.72
CA VAL A 15 -5.65 0.02 -4.42
C VAL A 15 -4.84 1.14 -3.78
N PHE A 16 -5.08 1.38 -2.49
CA PHE A 16 -4.35 2.37 -1.69
C PHE A 16 -3.71 1.70 -0.48
N LEU A 17 -2.46 2.06 -0.18
CA LEU A 17 -1.80 1.69 1.06
C LEU A 17 -2.04 2.77 2.11
N ILE A 18 -2.41 2.39 3.32
CA ILE A 18 -2.63 3.30 4.44
C ILE A 18 -2.01 2.71 5.70
N GLY A 19 -1.42 3.56 6.54
CA GLY A 19 -0.79 3.11 7.78
C GLY A 19 -0.36 4.27 8.65
N ASP A 20 -0.52 4.14 9.96
CA ASP A 20 -0.18 5.13 10.97
C ASP A 20 1.11 4.79 11.72
N ASN A 21 1.83 5.79 12.23
CA ASN A 21 3.04 5.59 13.06
C ASN A 21 4.09 4.68 12.37
N SER A 22 4.37 3.48 12.91
CA SER A 22 5.26 2.51 12.28
C SER A 22 4.68 1.92 10.98
N GLY A 23 3.36 1.89 10.85
CA GLY A 23 2.64 1.54 9.62
C GLY A 23 2.98 2.45 8.44
N GLY A 24 3.23 3.74 8.70
CA GLY A 24 3.67 4.68 7.68
C GLY A 24 5.03 4.34 7.06
N ASN A 25 5.93 3.70 7.83
CA ASN A 25 7.20 3.19 7.32
C ASN A 25 6.99 2.03 6.34
N PHE A 26 6.04 1.13 6.63
CA PHE A 26 5.67 0.05 5.72
C PHE A 26 5.02 0.57 4.45
N VAL A 27 4.09 1.51 4.56
CA VAL A 27 3.46 2.16 3.40
C VAL A 27 4.53 2.73 2.46
N HIS A 28 5.52 3.44 3.02
CA HIS A 28 6.63 3.98 2.24
C HIS A 28 7.46 2.89 1.55
N GLU A 29 7.93 1.90 2.30
CA GLU A 29 8.80 0.85 1.77
C GLU A 29 8.09 -0.01 0.70
N VAL A 30 6.85 -0.41 0.96
CA VAL A 30 6.07 -1.23 0.02
C VAL A 30 5.72 -0.43 -1.24
N ALA A 31 5.32 0.84 -1.09
CA ALA A 31 5.05 1.70 -2.25
C ALA A 31 6.31 1.95 -3.09
N ALA A 32 7.49 2.08 -2.48
CA ALA A 32 8.74 2.22 -3.21
C ALA A 32 9.07 0.95 -4.03
N ARG A 33 8.87 -0.24 -3.45
CA ARG A 33 9.08 -1.52 -4.14
C ARG A 33 8.05 -1.79 -5.24
N ALA A 34 6.84 -1.29 -5.08
CA ALA A 34 5.77 -1.45 -6.06
C ALA A 34 6.12 -0.88 -7.45
N GLY A 35 6.96 0.16 -7.52
CA GLY A 35 7.38 0.75 -8.80
C GLY A 35 8.27 -0.15 -9.65
N SER A 36 8.88 -1.18 -9.07
CA SER A 36 9.76 -2.13 -9.75
C SER A 36 9.27 -3.58 -9.69
N THR A 37 8.07 -3.81 -9.16
CA THR A 37 7.49 -5.15 -8.98
C THR A 37 6.30 -5.29 -9.91
N ASP A 38 6.16 -6.44 -10.59
CA ASP A 38 4.92 -6.74 -11.30
C ASP A 38 3.84 -7.08 -10.27
N LEU A 39 2.82 -6.22 -10.21
CA LEU A 39 1.69 -6.35 -9.29
C LEU A 39 0.43 -6.87 -9.99
N SER A 40 0.49 -7.19 -11.29
CA SER A 40 -0.67 -7.60 -12.08
C SER A 40 -1.43 -8.75 -11.39
N PRO A 41 -2.78 -8.64 -11.24
CA PRO A 41 -3.67 -7.65 -11.86
C PRO A 41 -3.89 -6.36 -11.05
N VAL A 42 -3.14 -6.14 -9.97
CA VAL A 42 -3.32 -5.02 -9.05
C VAL A 42 -2.55 -3.78 -9.50
N ARG A 43 -3.20 -2.62 -9.42
CA ARG A 43 -2.55 -1.32 -9.55
C ARG A 43 -2.58 -0.57 -8.22
N LEU A 44 -1.38 -0.27 -7.71
CA LEU A 44 -1.22 0.65 -6.59
C LEU A 44 -1.50 2.08 -7.06
N ALA A 45 -2.67 2.61 -6.73
CA ALA A 45 -3.13 3.94 -7.12
C ALA A 45 -2.58 5.05 -6.20
N GLY A 46 -2.21 4.72 -4.97
CA GLY A 46 -1.63 5.69 -4.05
C GLY A 46 -1.25 5.12 -2.67
N ALA A 47 -0.65 5.99 -1.87
CA ALA A 47 -0.16 5.67 -0.53
C ALA A 47 -0.43 6.84 0.43
N ILE A 48 -0.90 6.54 1.65
CA ILE A 48 -1.30 7.50 2.67
C ILE A 48 -0.60 7.14 3.99
N PRO A 49 0.65 7.59 4.20
CA PRO A 49 1.33 7.44 5.49
C PRO A 49 0.82 8.50 6.47
N ILE A 50 0.24 8.08 7.58
CA ILE A 50 -0.33 8.96 8.61
C ILE A 50 0.66 9.06 9.77
N HIS A 51 1.18 10.25 10.05
CA HIS A 51 2.20 10.47 11.09
C HIS A 51 3.31 9.39 11.10
N PRO A 52 3.98 9.12 9.95
CA PRO A 52 4.96 8.05 9.85
C PRO A 52 6.13 8.30 10.80
N ALA A 53 6.53 7.25 11.52
CA ALA A 53 7.72 7.26 12.38
C ALA A 53 9.02 7.12 11.55
N PHE A 54 9.22 8.01 10.58
CA PHE A 54 10.45 8.04 9.79
C PHE A 54 11.63 8.48 10.66
N VAL A 55 12.69 7.69 10.67
CA VAL A 55 13.96 8.07 11.29
C VAL A 55 14.92 8.41 10.16
N ARG A 56 15.43 9.64 10.15
CA ARG A 56 16.59 9.98 9.33
C ARG A 56 17.83 9.60 10.14
N SER A 57 18.58 8.58 9.71
CA SER A 57 19.94 8.41 10.22
C SER A 57 20.77 9.54 9.61
N ILE A 58 21.23 10.46 10.47
CA ILE A 58 22.33 11.38 10.14
C ILE A 58 23.63 10.60 9.98
#